data_AF-A0A2S4PQI3-F1
#
_entry.id   AF-A0A2S4PQI3-F1
#
_cell.length_a   1.000
_cell.length_b   1.000
_cell.length_c   1.000
_cell.angle_alpha   90.00
_cell.angle_beta   90.00
_cell.angle_gamma   90.00
#
_symmetry.space_group_name_H-M   'P 1'
#
loop_
_entity.id
_entity.type
_entity.pdbx_description
1 polymer ?
#
loop_
_entity_poly.entity_id
_entity_poly.type
_entity_poly.pdbx_seq_one_letter_code
_entity_poly.pdbx_strand_id
1 'polypeptide(L)'
;MPIVDLFISWILLSYVVSTHTVLDRRELKENGYNCGDAFFTDQMVHDALMHVVSDQGRKEILPYSGPLYSQFTHYVTWPILPMGLRLGPTEYLWHKSTYQIVFDRNGIIIDLIVRLANNQFAKCWRVESQRSEASIYSVEGSNGYKCGSEFIPDITIAKCVSFAGKYLGGDNYYPLKYEGELYSEDLGYEIWPIYYRHLKIHRYPNSQGGPFFIVIDSNGQLKDVIARTSKKNYIRCMRARKVHPAPSTDELSRVFAIPPRHGYVCKGIFFDNQKLQLASQLAQKTGATKRLKKFPKFYEGAPFNSPCLLWPIKTNGESYRTGGASKYRLVLTLDFQIKCVAMVSDEKIVPCESTSISGGYQDYNSYRCFFDVFSHEELASAAEIACNKMVQPQKLAYPTPYQGFKFDIEGPYLIYPIKKNRFTFYSGQHRLVINTVCQIAGVLTVDPKTREFIKCSVERPEVW
;
A
#
# COMPACT_ATOMS: atom_id res chain seq x y z
N MET A 1 -47.84 -40.14 33.82
CA MET A 1 -47.05 -38.90 33.59
C MET A 1 -45.85 -39.26 32.74
N PRO A 2 -45.95 -39.07 31.41
CA PRO A 2 -44.83 -38.51 30.65
C PRO A 2 -45.33 -37.70 29.43
N ILE A 3 -45.36 -36.37 29.51
CA ILE A 3 -45.65 -35.49 28.36
C ILE A 3 -44.58 -34.38 28.23
N VAL A 4 -43.74 -34.18 29.25
CA VAL A 4 -42.81 -33.05 29.29
C VAL A 4 -41.46 -33.35 28.63
N ASP A 5 -41.02 -34.61 28.56
CA ASP A 5 -39.71 -34.95 27.95
C ASP A 5 -39.72 -35.02 26.42
N LEU A 6 -40.90 -35.12 25.78
CA LEU A 6 -40.97 -35.16 24.31
C LEU A 6 -40.77 -33.77 23.68
N PHE A 7 -41.12 -32.69 24.38
CA PHE A 7 -41.02 -31.33 23.84
C PHE A 7 -39.59 -30.76 23.89
N ILE A 8 -38.78 -31.15 24.89
CA ILE A 8 -37.38 -30.71 24.98
C ILE A 8 -36.51 -31.40 23.91
N SER A 9 -36.86 -32.65 23.53
CA SER A 9 -36.18 -33.36 22.44
C SER A 9 -36.44 -32.71 21.07
N TRP A 10 -37.64 -32.17 20.83
CA TRP A 10 -37.98 -31.51 19.56
C TRP A 10 -37.38 -30.09 19.43
N ILE A 11 -37.20 -29.37 20.54
CA ILE A 11 -36.53 -28.06 20.55
C ILE A 11 -35.01 -28.22 20.39
N LEU A 12 -34.43 -29.33 20.86
CA LEU A 12 -33.00 -29.61 20.64
C LEU A 12 -32.71 -30.21 19.26
N LEU A 13 -33.66 -30.93 18.65
CA LEU A 13 -33.52 -31.40 17.26
C LEU A 13 -33.62 -30.27 16.22
N SER A 14 -34.30 -29.17 16.54
CA SER A 14 -34.35 -27.97 15.67
C SER A 14 -33.09 -27.10 15.75
N TYR A 15 -32.17 -27.39 16.68
CA TYR A 15 -30.86 -26.73 16.78
C TYR A 15 -29.72 -27.48 16.08
N VAL A 16 -30.00 -28.65 15.49
CA VAL A 16 -29.01 -29.43 14.73
C VAL A 16 -29.45 -29.44 13.27
N VAL A 17 -28.64 -28.81 12.41
CA VAL A 17 -28.80 -28.72 10.94
C VAL A 17 -29.73 -27.60 10.43
N SER A 18 -29.43 -26.34 10.79
CA SER A 18 -29.63 -25.25 9.83
C SER A 18 -28.47 -25.26 8.83
N THR A 19 -28.49 -26.23 7.90
CA THR A 19 -27.66 -26.21 6.69
C THR A 19 -28.36 -25.41 5.60
N HIS A 20 -28.82 -24.20 5.93
CA HIS A 20 -29.16 -23.20 4.92
C HIS A 20 -27.89 -22.55 4.40
N THR A 21 -27.07 -23.33 3.72
CA THR A 21 -26.13 -22.84 2.71
C THR A 21 -26.21 -23.77 1.51
N VAL A 22 -27.42 -23.94 0.98
CA VAL A 22 -27.57 -24.27 -0.43
C VAL A 22 -27.32 -22.95 -1.17
N LEU A 23 -26.04 -22.62 -1.34
CA LEU A 23 -25.64 -21.78 -2.46
C LEU A 23 -26.07 -22.56 -3.68
N ASP A 24 -27.05 -22.05 -4.43
CA ASP A 24 -27.51 -22.56 -5.72
C ASP A 24 -26.39 -22.36 -6.76
N ARG A 25 -25.28 -23.04 -6.51
CA ARG A 25 -24.23 -23.28 -7.47
C ARG A 25 -24.86 -24.31 -8.37
N ARG A 26 -25.17 -23.95 -9.62
CA ARG A 26 -25.22 -24.91 -10.73
C ARG A 26 -24.13 -25.92 -10.44
N GLU A 27 -24.47 -27.14 -10.08
CA GLU A 27 -23.51 -28.14 -9.59
C GLU A 27 -22.41 -28.24 -10.65
N LEU A 28 -21.29 -27.56 -10.39
CA LEU A 28 -20.13 -27.67 -11.26
C LEU A 28 -19.60 -29.06 -10.96
N LYS A 29 -20.07 -30.04 -11.74
CA LYS A 29 -19.66 -31.44 -11.64
C LYS A 29 -18.21 -31.65 -12.11
N GLU A 30 -17.56 -30.58 -12.55
CA GLU A 30 -16.24 -30.57 -13.17
C GLU A 30 -15.24 -29.78 -12.34
N ASN A 31 -14.00 -30.27 -12.34
CA ASN A 31 -12.86 -29.56 -11.76
C ASN A 31 -12.42 -28.42 -12.67
N GLY A 32 -12.00 -27.31 -12.06
CA GLY A 32 -11.60 -26.14 -12.84
C GLY A 32 -11.25 -24.92 -12.01
N TYR A 33 -11.33 -23.75 -12.64
CA TYR A 33 -11.01 -22.45 -12.08
C TYR A 33 -12.19 -21.50 -12.27
N ASN A 34 -12.76 -21.01 -11.18
CA ASN A 34 -13.78 -19.97 -11.19
C ASN A 34 -13.11 -18.59 -11.08
N CYS A 35 -13.21 -17.82 -12.15
CA CYS A 35 -12.66 -16.46 -12.27
C CYS A 35 -13.72 -15.37 -12.13
N GLY A 36 -14.86 -15.67 -11.48
CA GLY A 36 -15.99 -14.77 -11.33
C GLY A 36 -16.97 -14.94 -12.47
N ASP A 37 -16.74 -14.24 -13.57
CA ASP A 37 -17.59 -14.26 -14.77
C ASP A 37 -17.30 -15.39 -15.76
N ALA A 38 -16.33 -16.24 -15.43
CA ALA A 38 -15.91 -17.34 -16.28
C ALA A 38 -15.48 -18.53 -15.43
N PHE A 39 -15.83 -19.72 -15.91
CA PHE A 39 -15.33 -20.99 -15.38
C PHE A 39 -14.48 -21.68 -16.45
N PHE A 40 -13.28 -22.09 -16.08
CA PHE A 40 -12.34 -22.79 -16.96
C PHE A 40 -12.11 -24.19 -16.42
N THR A 41 -12.56 -25.20 -17.17
CA THR A 41 -12.38 -26.60 -16.80
C THR A 41 -10.91 -26.99 -16.90
N ASP A 42 -10.51 -28.06 -16.21
CA ASP A 42 -9.15 -28.60 -16.30
C ASP A 42 -8.77 -28.92 -17.75
N GLN A 43 -9.71 -29.47 -18.52
CA GLN A 43 -9.50 -29.76 -19.92
C GLN A 43 -9.21 -28.49 -20.72
N MET A 44 -9.96 -27.41 -20.52
CA MET A 44 -9.72 -26.14 -21.22
C MET A 44 -8.35 -25.55 -20.91
N VAL A 45 -7.93 -25.61 -19.65
CA VAL A 45 -6.60 -25.12 -19.24
C VAL A 45 -5.50 -26.01 -19.81
N HIS A 46 -5.70 -27.33 -19.82
CA HIS A 46 -4.78 -28.29 -20.41
C HIS A 46 -4.64 -28.11 -21.94
N ASP A 47 -5.74 -27.97 -22.67
CA ASP A 47 -5.74 -27.74 -24.12
C ASP A 47 -5.00 -26.44 -24.48
N ALA A 48 -5.24 -25.39 -23.70
CA ALA A 48 -4.51 -24.13 -23.85
C ALA A 48 -3.02 -24.33 -23.60
N LEU A 49 -2.63 -25.07 -22.55
CA LEU A 49 -1.23 -25.38 -22.27
C LEU A 49 -0.56 -26.21 -23.38
N MET A 50 -1.25 -27.22 -23.92
CA MET A 50 -0.72 -28.06 -25.01
C MET A 50 -0.38 -27.23 -26.25
N HIS A 51 -1.14 -26.18 -26.52
CA HIS A 51 -0.81 -25.23 -27.57
C HIS A 51 0.49 -24.45 -27.28
N VAL A 52 0.67 -24.04 -26.02
CA VAL A 52 1.84 -23.27 -25.58
C VAL A 52 3.14 -24.08 -25.59
N VAL A 53 3.06 -25.36 -25.23
CA VAL A 53 4.23 -26.24 -25.16
C VAL A 53 4.74 -26.63 -26.55
N SER A 54 3.95 -26.42 -27.61
CA SER A 54 4.39 -26.60 -29.00
C SER A 54 5.57 -25.70 -29.36
N ASP A 55 6.36 -26.10 -30.37
CA ASP A 55 7.54 -25.33 -30.82
C ASP A 55 7.19 -23.90 -31.24
N GLN A 56 5.98 -23.68 -31.74
CA GLN A 56 5.49 -22.35 -32.07
C GLN A 56 5.13 -21.55 -30.81
N GLY A 57 4.37 -22.16 -29.88
CA GLY A 57 3.95 -21.51 -28.64
C GLY A 57 5.12 -21.10 -27.73
N ARG A 58 6.20 -21.90 -27.70
CA ARG A 58 7.42 -21.59 -26.92
C ARG A 58 8.13 -20.31 -27.35
N LYS A 59 7.94 -19.85 -28.59
CA LYS A 59 8.51 -18.56 -29.06
C LYS A 59 7.70 -17.35 -28.60
N GLU A 60 6.51 -17.59 -28.10
CA GLU A 60 5.50 -16.57 -27.83
C GLU A 60 5.24 -16.41 -26.31
N ILE A 61 5.77 -17.28 -25.45
CA ILE A 61 5.59 -17.16 -23.99
C ILE A 61 6.26 -15.90 -23.42
N LEU A 62 5.56 -15.21 -22.52
CA LEU A 62 6.10 -14.07 -21.79
C LEU A 62 6.35 -14.42 -20.32
N PRO A 63 7.47 -13.96 -19.72
CA PRO A 63 7.67 -14.02 -18.28
C PRO A 63 6.53 -13.32 -17.54
N TYR A 64 6.09 -13.90 -16.42
CA TYR A 64 5.13 -13.21 -15.55
C TYR A 64 5.77 -11.94 -14.99
N SER A 65 5.10 -10.81 -15.19
CA SER A 65 5.49 -9.52 -14.61
C SER A 65 4.36 -9.01 -13.72
N GLY A 66 4.48 -9.23 -12.41
CA GLY A 66 3.54 -8.69 -11.45
C GLY A 66 3.81 -9.10 -10.00
N PRO A 67 3.02 -8.57 -9.06
CA PRO A 67 3.24 -8.77 -7.62
C PRO A 67 2.55 -10.01 -7.02
N LEU A 68 1.90 -10.87 -7.82
CA LEU A 68 1.25 -12.09 -7.29
C LEU A 68 2.24 -13.16 -6.87
N TYR A 69 3.34 -13.28 -7.61
CA TYR A 69 4.38 -14.26 -7.42
C TYR A 69 5.70 -13.55 -7.12
N SER A 70 6.61 -14.28 -6.49
CA SER A 70 7.97 -13.79 -6.28
C SER A 70 8.69 -13.64 -7.61
N GLN A 71 9.47 -12.58 -7.79
CA GLN A 71 10.31 -12.39 -8.98
C GLN A 71 11.32 -13.55 -9.20
N PHE A 72 11.60 -14.32 -8.15
CA PHE A 72 12.53 -15.45 -8.20
C PHE A 72 11.90 -16.74 -8.76
N THR A 73 10.57 -16.81 -8.94
CA THR A 73 9.92 -18.08 -9.31
C THR A 73 9.91 -18.39 -10.79
N HIS A 74 10.51 -17.57 -11.67
CA HIS A 74 10.65 -17.82 -13.11
C HIS A 74 9.38 -18.34 -13.83
N TYR A 75 8.20 -17.92 -13.36
CA TYR A 75 6.93 -18.29 -13.98
C TYR A 75 6.71 -17.51 -15.27
N VAL A 76 5.98 -18.14 -16.18
CA VAL A 76 5.57 -17.58 -17.46
C VAL A 76 4.04 -17.55 -17.53
N THR A 77 3.49 -16.70 -18.40
CA THR A 77 2.05 -16.63 -18.60
C THR A 77 1.60 -16.73 -20.04
N TRP A 78 0.39 -17.26 -20.20
CA TRP A 78 -0.29 -17.37 -21.48
C TRP A 78 -1.73 -16.88 -21.39
N PRO A 79 -2.20 -15.99 -22.29
CA PRO A 79 -3.58 -15.52 -22.26
C PRO A 79 -4.56 -16.63 -22.66
N ILE A 80 -5.66 -16.77 -21.91
CA ILE A 80 -6.80 -17.57 -22.40
C ILE A 80 -7.67 -16.66 -23.27
N LEU A 81 -7.73 -16.98 -24.56
CA LEU A 81 -8.59 -16.30 -25.53
C LEU A 81 -9.96 -17.00 -25.59
N PRO A 82 -11.04 -16.26 -25.87
CA PRO A 82 -12.33 -16.88 -26.22
C PRO A 82 -12.15 -17.87 -27.39
N MET A 83 -12.86 -19.00 -27.34
CA MET A 83 -12.84 -19.99 -28.43
C MET A 83 -13.09 -19.31 -29.78
N GLY A 84 -12.25 -19.61 -30.77
CA GLY A 84 -12.37 -19.11 -32.15
C GLY A 84 -11.41 -17.99 -32.54
N LEU A 85 -10.72 -17.35 -31.59
CA LEU A 85 -9.68 -16.35 -31.89
C LEU A 85 -8.32 -17.03 -32.16
N ARG A 86 -8.04 -17.32 -33.44
CA ARG A 86 -6.76 -17.87 -33.93
C ARG A 86 -5.70 -16.81 -34.22
N LEU A 87 -5.61 -15.77 -33.38
CA LEU A 87 -4.60 -14.73 -33.57
C LEU A 87 -3.35 -15.07 -32.75
N GLY A 88 -2.22 -15.13 -33.44
CA GLY A 88 -0.90 -15.15 -32.81
C GLY A 88 -0.83 -14.02 -31.79
N PRO A 89 -0.49 -14.32 -30.54
CA PRO A 89 -0.59 -13.36 -29.48
C PRO A 89 0.50 -12.29 -29.71
N THR A 90 0.06 -11.04 -29.81
CA THR A 90 0.93 -9.86 -29.84
C THR A 90 1.06 -9.34 -28.41
N GLU A 91 2.14 -8.64 -28.08
CA GLU A 91 2.33 -8.02 -26.75
C GLU A 91 1.08 -7.22 -26.29
N TYR A 92 0.40 -6.57 -27.24
CA TYR A 92 -0.88 -5.90 -27.03
C TYR A 92 -2.00 -6.83 -26.51
N LEU A 93 -2.12 -8.05 -27.02
CA LEU A 93 -3.10 -9.04 -26.55
C LEU A 93 -2.80 -9.50 -25.12
N TRP A 94 -1.54 -9.63 -24.70
CA TRP A 94 -1.18 -9.91 -23.30
C TRP A 94 -1.61 -8.79 -22.36
N HIS A 95 -1.34 -7.54 -22.76
CA HIS A 95 -1.72 -6.39 -21.96
C HIS A 95 -3.23 -6.20 -21.85
N LYS A 96 -4.00 -6.73 -22.81
CA LYS A 96 -5.46 -6.68 -22.80
C LYS A 96 -6.14 -7.93 -22.28
N SER A 97 -5.43 -9.05 -22.15
CA SER A 97 -6.08 -10.29 -21.75
C SER A 97 -6.67 -10.18 -20.34
N THR A 98 -7.90 -10.65 -20.20
CA THR A 98 -8.60 -10.70 -18.91
C THR A 98 -8.14 -11.89 -18.09
N TYR A 99 -7.86 -13.04 -18.72
CA TYR A 99 -7.42 -14.26 -18.05
C TYR A 99 -6.07 -14.71 -18.59
N GLN A 100 -5.22 -15.24 -17.71
CA GLN A 100 -3.94 -15.81 -18.08
C GLN A 100 -3.65 -17.07 -17.26
N ILE A 101 -3.13 -18.10 -17.91
CA ILE A 101 -2.57 -19.29 -17.26
C ILE A 101 -1.17 -18.91 -16.78
N VAL A 102 -0.85 -19.31 -15.55
CA VAL A 102 0.50 -19.19 -14.98
C VAL A 102 1.06 -20.60 -14.82
N PHE A 103 2.23 -20.84 -15.39
CA PHE A 103 2.89 -22.15 -15.33
C PHE A 103 4.40 -21.98 -15.17
N ASP A 104 5.07 -23.02 -14.70
CA ASP A 104 6.52 -23.04 -14.55
C ASP A 104 7.24 -23.42 -15.86
N ARG A 105 8.57 -23.49 -15.83
CA ARG A 105 9.38 -23.85 -17.01
C ARG A 105 9.18 -25.30 -17.49
N ASN A 106 8.61 -26.16 -16.64
CA ASN A 106 8.32 -27.56 -16.96
C ASN A 106 6.91 -27.75 -17.51
N GLY A 107 6.13 -26.66 -17.65
CA GLY A 107 4.74 -26.73 -18.07
C GLY A 107 3.79 -27.11 -16.93
N ILE A 108 4.23 -27.10 -15.67
CA ILE A 108 3.34 -27.37 -14.54
C ILE A 108 2.48 -26.13 -14.30
N ILE A 109 1.16 -26.31 -14.39
CA ILE A 109 0.18 -25.26 -14.13
C ILE A 109 0.27 -24.87 -12.66
N ILE A 110 0.59 -23.61 -12.40
CA ILE A 110 0.65 -23.05 -11.05
C ILE A 110 -0.72 -22.51 -10.66
N ASP A 111 -1.34 -21.70 -11.53
CA ASP A 111 -2.65 -21.09 -11.28
C ASP A 111 -3.28 -20.57 -12.59
N LEU A 112 -4.56 -20.20 -12.50
CA LEU A 112 -5.20 -19.29 -13.43
C LEU A 112 -5.39 -17.92 -12.78
N ILE A 113 -5.07 -16.84 -13.48
CA ILE A 113 -5.21 -15.46 -12.97
C ILE A 113 -6.17 -14.63 -13.81
N VAL A 114 -6.89 -13.71 -13.16
CA VAL A 114 -7.85 -12.78 -13.76
C VAL A 114 -7.46 -11.33 -13.48
N ARG A 115 -7.67 -10.45 -14.46
CA ARG A 115 -7.40 -9.01 -14.37
C ARG A 115 -8.49 -8.29 -13.59
N LEU A 116 -8.09 -7.62 -12.52
CA LEU A 116 -8.91 -6.78 -11.65
C LEU A 116 -9.19 -5.41 -12.27
N ALA A 117 -10.18 -4.69 -11.73
CA ALA A 117 -10.55 -3.33 -12.16
C ALA A 117 -9.41 -2.29 -12.01
N ASN A 118 -8.39 -2.58 -11.20
CA ASN A 118 -7.20 -1.75 -11.03
C ASN A 118 -6.01 -2.16 -11.93
N ASN A 119 -6.26 -2.99 -12.96
CA ASN A 119 -5.28 -3.57 -13.88
C ASN A 119 -4.23 -4.50 -13.24
N GLN A 120 -4.35 -4.82 -11.95
CA GLN A 120 -3.58 -5.91 -11.34
C GLN A 120 -4.25 -7.26 -11.62
N PHE A 121 -3.58 -8.35 -11.27
CA PHE A 121 -4.14 -9.68 -11.37
C PHE A 121 -4.49 -10.24 -10.00
N ALA A 122 -5.41 -11.20 -9.98
CA ALA A 122 -5.68 -12.07 -8.86
C ALA A 122 -5.83 -13.52 -9.30
N LYS A 123 -5.55 -14.46 -8.39
CA LYS A 123 -5.75 -15.88 -8.64
C LYS A 123 -7.24 -16.18 -8.72
N CYS A 124 -7.63 -16.96 -9.71
CA CYS A 124 -8.97 -17.54 -9.80
C CYS A 124 -9.13 -18.65 -8.75
N TRP A 125 -10.37 -18.90 -8.38
CA TRP A 125 -10.71 -19.88 -7.36
C TRP A 125 -10.63 -21.30 -7.92
N ARG A 126 -9.80 -22.16 -7.33
CA ARG A 126 -9.74 -23.59 -7.70
C ARG A 126 -11.01 -24.31 -7.21
N VAL A 127 -11.77 -24.89 -8.13
CA VAL A 127 -12.96 -25.68 -7.82
C VAL A 127 -12.61 -27.16 -8.01
N GLU A 128 -12.70 -27.92 -6.93
CA GLU A 128 -12.57 -29.36 -6.92
C GLU A 128 -13.94 -29.95 -6.56
N SER A 129 -14.48 -30.83 -7.41
CA SER A 129 -15.82 -31.41 -7.26
C SER A 129 -16.00 -32.22 -5.97
N GLN A 130 -14.89 -32.70 -5.38
CA GLN A 130 -14.90 -33.51 -4.16
C GLN A 130 -14.71 -32.69 -2.87
N ARG A 131 -14.42 -31.39 -2.96
CA ARG A 131 -14.03 -30.58 -1.80
C ARG A 131 -15.21 -29.79 -1.25
N SER A 132 -15.54 -30.00 0.02
CA SER A 132 -16.61 -29.26 0.69
C SER A 132 -16.25 -27.78 0.83
N GLU A 133 -17.23 -26.90 0.67
CA GLU A 133 -17.08 -25.45 0.80
C GLU A 133 -16.63 -25.03 2.22
N ALA A 134 -16.89 -25.83 3.25
CA ALA A 134 -16.39 -25.59 4.59
C ALA A 134 -14.86 -25.73 4.71
N SER A 135 -14.26 -26.70 4.00
CA SER A 135 -12.79 -26.91 4.00
C SER A 135 -12.02 -25.79 3.29
N ILE A 136 -12.75 -24.96 2.55
CA ILE A 136 -12.24 -23.86 1.74
C ILE A 136 -12.04 -22.60 2.59
N TYR A 137 -12.93 -22.33 3.54
CA TYR A 137 -12.84 -21.16 4.42
C TYR A 137 -12.06 -21.41 5.71
N SER A 138 -11.86 -22.68 6.08
CA SER A 138 -11.09 -23.06 7.26
C SER A 138 -9.61 -23.22 6.92
N VAL A 139 -8.92 -22.10 6.74
CA VAL A 139 -7.45 -22.08 6.80
C VAL A 139 -7.06 -21.85 8.25
N GLU A 140 -6.58 -22.90 8.91
CA GLU A 140 -6.17 -22.85 10.31
C GLU A 140 -5.12 -21.74 10.53
N GLY A 141 -5.41 -20.86 11.49
CA GLY A 141 -4.56 -19.69 11.76
C GLY A 141 -4.57 -18.61 10.68
N SER A 142 -5.56 -18.59 9.77
CA SER A 142 -5.75 -17.43 8.89
C SER A 142 -5.96 -16.16 9.71
N ASN A 143 -5.39 -15.07 9.23
CA ASN A 143 -5.44 -13.75 9.89
C ASN A 143 -5.84 -12.63 8.92
N GLY A 144 -6.44 -13.01 7.79
CA GLY A 144 -6.92 -12.09 6.77
C GLY A 144 -7.27 -12.77 5.45
N TYR A 145 -7.33 -11.94 4.40
CA TYR A 145 -7.71 -12.32 3.04
C TYR A 145 -6.65 -11.90 2.03
N LYS A 146 -6.36 -12.76 1.05
CA LYS A 146 -5.50 -12.47 -0.09
C LYS A 146 -6.39 -12.13 -1.29
N CYS A 147 -6.38 -10.85 -1.67
CA CYS A 147 -7.12 -10.31 -2.81
C CYS A 147 -6.13 -9.84 -3.87
N GLY A 148 -5.77 -10.73 -4.80
CA GLY A 148 -4.67 -10.48 -5.71
C GLY A 148 -3.34 -10.38 -4.97
N SER A 149 -2.53 -9.34 -5.23
CA SER A 149 -1.27 -9.16 -4.51
C SER A 149 -1.46 -8.61 -3.10
N GLU A 150 -2.62 -8.01 -2.83
CA GLU A 150 -2.91 -7.35 -1.55
C GLU A 150 -3.32 -8.37 -0.49
N PHE A 151 -2.85 -8.18 0.73
CA PHE A 151 -3.29 -8.94 1.90
C PHE A 151 -4.05 -7.99 2.83
N ILE A 152 -5.30 -8.34 3.15
CA ILE A 152 -6.21 -7.54 3.95
C ILE A 152 -6.37 -8.22 5.32
N PRO A 153 -5.81 -7.67 6.41
CA PRO A 153 -5.87 -8.29 7.73
C PRO A 153 -7.28 -8.30 8.33
N ASP A 154 -7.58 -9.29 9.17
CA ASP A 154 -8.89 -9.42 9.82
C ASP A 154 -9.32 -8.20 10.63
N ILE A 155 -8.37 -7.52 11.29
CA ILE A 155 -8.66 -6.26 12.00
C ILE A 155 -9.18 -5.17 11.06
N THR A 156 -8.78 -5.18 9.79
CA THR A 156 -9.31 -4.26 8.77
C THR A 156 -10.71 -4.67 8.36
N ILE A 157 -10.93 -5.97 8.13
CA ILE A 157 -12.24 -6.52 7.78
C ILE A 157 -13.26 -6.24 8.87
N ALA A 158 -12.94 -6.53 10.13
CA ALA A 158 -13.81 -6.27 11.28
C ALA A 158 -14.18 -4.78 11.41
N LYS A 159 -13.23 -3.87 11.17
CA LYS A 159 -13.51 -2.42 11.11
C LYS A 159 -14.47 -2.09 9.98
N CYS A 160 -14.24 -2.60 8.77
CA CYS A 160 -15.12 -2.39 7.62
C CYS A 160 -16.55 -2.90 7.89
N VAL A 161 -16.70 -4.08 8.48
CA VAL A 161 -18.01 -4.66 8.86
C VAL A 161 -18.71 -3.78 9.90
N SER A 162 -18.00 -3.33 10.93
CA SER A 162 -18.54 -2.43 11.95
C SER A 162 -19.02 -1.10 11.35
N PHE A 163 -18.30 -0.57 10.35
CA PHE A 163 -18.76 0.62 9.64
C PHE A 163 -19.99 0.32 8.79
N ALA A 164 -19.95 -0.72 7.95
CA ALA A 164 -21.06 -1.07 7.08
C ALA A 164 -22.36 -1.29 7.87
N GLY A 165 -22.28 -1.98 9.01
CA GLY A 165 -23.42 -2.20 9.90
C GLY A 165 -24.10 -0.92 10.42
N LYS A 166 -23.36 0.19 10.58
CA LYS A 166 -23.93 1.49 11.01
C LYS A 166 -24.72 2.19 9.91
N TYR A 167 -24.53 1.79 8.66
CA TYR A 167 -25.13 2.44 7.49
C TYR A 167 -26.18 1.54 6.79
N LEU A 168 -26.38 0.30 7.26
CA LEU A 168 -27.43 -0.59 6.78
C LEU A 168 -28.81 0.05 6.90
N GLY A 169 -29.60 -0.05 5.83
CA GLY A 169 -30.97 0.46 5.78
C GLY A 169 -31.12 1.99 5.74
N GLY A 170 -30.03 2.75 5.67
CA GLY A 170 -30.07 4.20 5.49
C GLY A 170 -29.94 4.61 4.01
N ASP A 171 -30.32 5.85 3.67
CA ASP A 171 -30.23 6.44 2.32
C ASP A 171 -28.78 6.78 1.88
N ASN A 172 -27.79 6.03 2.36
CA ASN A 172 -26.39 6.26 2.04
C ASN A 172 -25.99 5.55 0.74
N TYR A 173 -24.96 6.05 0.06
CA TYR A 173 -24.45 5.42 -1.17
C TYR A 173 -23.90 4.00 -0.94
N TYR A 174 -23.51 3.66 0.29
CA TYR A 174 -23.15 2.31 0.71
C TYR A 174 -23.81 2.00 2.05
N PRO A 175 -24.02 0.72 2.37
CA PRO A 175 -23.75 -0.47 1.53
C PRO A 175 -24.59 -0.52 0.24
N LEU A 176 -24.03 -1.10 -0.83
CA LEU A 176 -24.72 -1.25 -2.14
C LEU A 176 -25.22 -2.67 -2.28
N LYS A 177 -26.38 -2.87 -2.90
CA LYS A 177 -26.82 -4.23 -3.27
C LYS A 177 -25.76 -4.90 -4.13
N TYR A 178 -25.50 -6.17 -3.86
CA TYR A 178 -24.59 -6.98 -4.66
C TYR A 178 -25.21 -7.23 -6.04
N GLU A 179 -24.50 -6.83 -7.10
CA GLU A 179 -24.85 -7.09 -8.49
C GLU A 179 -23.70 -7.88 -9.14
N GLY A 180 -23.83 -9.19 -9.25
CA GLY A 180 -22.81 -10.05 -9.84
C GLY A 180 -23.18 -11.52 -9.84
N GLU A 181 -22.27 -12.40 -10.27
CA GLU A 181 -22.58 -13.82 -10.50
C GLU A 181 -22.13 -14.75 -9.35
N LEU A 182 -21.49 -14.23 -8.30
CA LEU A 182 -21.00 -15.07 -7.19
C LEU A 182 -22.09 -15.53 -6.22
N TYR A 183 -23.16 -14.75 -6.11
CA TYR A 183 -24.28 -14.98 -5.19
C TYR A 183 -25.58 -14.68 -5.92
N SER A 184 -26.64 -15.41 -5.57
CA SER A 184 -27.97 -15.14 -6.11
C SER A 184 -28.54 -13.86 -5.51
N GLU A 185 -29.29 -13.11 -6.31
CA GLU A 185 -29.85 -11.80 -5.93
C GLU A 185 -30.87 -11.89 -4.79
N ASP A 186 -31.56 -13.04 -4.65
CA ASP A 186 -32.54 -13.33 -3.61
C ASP A 186 -31.95 -13.37 -2.20
N LEU A 187 -30.64 -13.63 -2.07
CA LEU A 187 -29.94 -13.60 -0.79
C LEU A 187 -29.84 -12.18 -0.21
N GLY A 188 -30.12 -11.14 -1.02
CA GLY A 188 -30.17 -9.75 -0.56
C GLY A 188 -28.85 -9.26 0.01
N TYR A 189 -27.72 -9.82 -0.44
CA TYR A 189 -26.40 -9.42 0.02
C TYR A 189 -26.06 -8.02 -0.44
N GLU A 190 -25.29 -7.33 0.39
CA GLU A 190 -24.80 -6.00 0.11
C GLU A 190 -23.27 -5.96 0.23
N ILE A 191 -22.66 -5.00 -0.46
CA ILE A 191 -21.20 -4.84 -0.51
C ILE A 191 -20.77 -3.51 0.06
N TRP A 192 -19.63 -3.52 0.73
CA TRP A 192 -19.00 -2.31 1.29
C TRP A 192 -17.52 -2.24 0.87
N PRO A 193 -17.02 -1.10 0.36
CA PRO A 193 -15.68 -0.99 -0.19
C PRO A 193 -14.58 -1.03 0.90
N ILE A 194 -13.46 -1.67 0.57
CA ILE A 194 -12.26 -1.73 1.41
C ILE A 194 -11.21 -0.75 0.86
N TYR A 195 -10.97 0.35 1.56
CA TYR A 195 -9.94 1.33 1.21
C TYR A 195 -8.69 1.13 2.06
N TYR A 196 -7.79 0.24 1.64
CA TYR A 196 -6.63 -0.13 2.45
C TYR A 196 -5.41 0.79 2.28
N ARG A 197 -5.16 1.37 1.09
CA ARG A 197 -3.86 2.01 0.75
C ARG A 197 -3.42 3.18 1.64
N HIS A 198 -4.30 3.77 2.45
CA HIS A 198 -3.93 4.87 3.36
C HIS A 198 -4.53 4.76 4.77
N LEU A 199 -5.12 3.62 5.16
CA LEU A 199 -5.84 3.42 6.44
C LEU A 199 -6.95 4.46 6.74
N LYS A 200 -7.21 5.41 5.83
CA LYS A 200 -8.35 6.31 5.87
C LYS A 200 -9.54 5.52 5.36
N ILE A 201 -10.14 4.78 6.28
CA ILE A 201 -11.49 4.26 6.10
C ILE A 201 -12.37 5.50 5.92
N HIS A 202 -12.76 5.80 4.69
CA HIS A 202 -13.63 6.93 4.41
C HIS A 202 -14.98 6.64 5.05
N ARG A 203 -15.36 7.47 6.03
CA ARG A 203 -16.66 7.41 6.69
C ARG A 203 -17.82 7.60 5.70
N TYR A 204 -17.55 8.24 4.55
CA TYR A 204 -18.49 8.51 3.46
C TYR A 204 -17.81 8.26 2.10
N PRO A 205 -17.92 7.05 1.53
CA PRO A 205 -17.45 6.77 0.17
C PRO A 205 -18.33 7.46 -0.88
N ASN A 206 -17.97 8.68 -1.28
CA ASN A 206 -18.66 9.44 -2.34
C ASN A 206 -18.09 9.16 -3.76
N SER A 207 -17.19 8.19 -3.90
CA SER A 207 -16.54 7.83 -5.17
C SER A 207 -16.68 6.35 -5.45
N GLN A 208 -16.58 5.98 -6.73
CA GLN A 208 -16.52 4.59 -7.17
C GLN A 208 -15.43 3.87 -6.37
N GLY A 209 -15.85 2.90 -5.54
CA GLY A 209 -14.97 2.22 -4.61
C GLY A 209 -13.76 1.57 -5.28
N GLY A 210 -12.72 1.32 -4.49
CA GLY A 210 -11.57 0.51 -4.93
C GLY A 210 -12.01 -0.89 -5.38
N PRO A 211 -11.08 -1.72 -5.88
CA PRO A 211 -11.44 -3.02 -6.43
C PRO A 211 -11.84 -4.05 -5.37
N PHE A 212 -11.77 -3.76 -4.07
CA PHE A 212 -11.99 -4.74 -3.01
C PHE A 212 -13.20 -4.36 -2.15
N PHE A 213 -14.02 -5.34 -1.80
CA PHE A 213 -15.26 -5.16 -1.04
C PHE A 213 -15.41 -6.27 0.01
N ILE A 214 -16.02 -5.96 1.15
CA ILE A 214 -16.65 -6.97 1.99
C ILE A 214 -18.07 -7.21 1.50
N VAL A 215 -18.56 -8.43 1.70
CA VAL A 215 -19.96 -8.83 1.45
C VAL A 215 -20.61 -9.05 2.80
N ILE A 216 -21.75 -8.42 3.03
CA ILE A 216 -22.54 -8.56 4.25
C ILE A 216 -23.97 -8.98 3.92
N ASP A 217 -24.62 -9.69 4.83
CA ASP A 217 -26.06 -9.95 4.73
C ASP A 217 -26.88 -8.77 5.27
N SER A 218 -28.21 -8.91 5.19
CA SER A 218 -29.18 -7.94 5.71
C SER A 218 -29.07 -7.71 7.23
N ASN A 219 -28.43 -8.62 7.96
CA ASN A 219 -28.16 -8.47 9.40
C ASN A 219 -26.79 -7.82 9.67
N GLY A 220 -26.04 -7.45 8.64
CA GLY A 220 -24.70 -6.88 8.74
C GLY A 220 -23.61 -7.87 9.09
N GLN A 221 -23.87 -9.17 8.97
CA GLN A 221 -22.86 -10.20 9.20
C GLN A 221 -21.98 -10.36 7.96
N LEU A 222 -20.66 -10.46 8.17
CA LEU A 222 -19.71 -10.75 7.10
C LEU A 222 -19.99 -12.12 6.49
N LYS A 223 -20.19 -12.16 5.17
CA LYS A 223 -20.26 -13.40 4.38
C LYS A 223 -18.97 -13.69 3.65
N ASP A 224 -18.36 -12.67 3.04
CA ASP A 224 -17.14 -12.86 2.25
C ASP A 224 -16.35 -11.57 2.02
N VAL A 225 -15.19 -11.70 1.38
CA VAL A 225 -14.40 -10.60 0.83
C VAL A 225 -14.20 -10.87 -0.66
N ILE A 226 -14.57 -9.91 -1.50
CA ILE A 226 -14.55 -10.05 -2.96
C ILE A 226 -13.71 -8.96 -3.64
N ALA A 227 -13.23 -9.27 -4.84
CA ALA A 227 -12.50 -8.33 -5.69
C ALA A 227 -13.20 -8.14 -7.04
N ARG A 228 -13.41 -6.89 -7.46
CA ARG A 228 -14.02 -6.51 -8.72
C ARG A 228 -13.06 -6.73 -9.88
N THR A 229 -13.50 -7.50 -10.88
CA THR A 229 -12.77 -7.77 -12.11
C THR A 229 -12.85 -6.59 -13.09
N SER A 230 -11.97 -6.57 -14.09
CA SER A 230 -11.99 -5.57 -15.17
C SER A 230 -13.28 -5.57 -16.00
N LYS A 231 -14.04 -6.67 -15.96
CA LYS A 231 -15.35 -6.81 -16.60
C LYS A 231 -16.54 -6.46 -15.69
N LYS A 232 -16.28 -5.78 -14.56
CA LYS A 232 -17.30 -5.37 -13.57
C LYS A 232 -18.02 -6.51 -12.83
N ASN A 233 -17.56 -7.76 -12.95
CA ASN A 233 -17.99 -8.86 -12.09
C ASN A 233 -17.04 -8.98 -10.88
N TYR A 234 -17.15 -10.03 -10.08
CA TYR A 234 -16.39 -10.21 -8.84
C TYR A 234 -15.81 -11.62 -8.73
N ILE A 235 -14.68 -11.72 -8.04
CA ILE A 235 -14.10 -12.99 -7.56
C ILE A 235 -14.03 -13.00 -6.03
N ARG A 236 -14.06 -14.19 -5.43
CA ARG A 236 -13.81 -14.36 -4.00
C ARG A 236 -12.32 -14.20 -3.68
N CYS A 237 -12.01 -13.54 -2.59
CA CYS A 237 -10.66 -13.50 -2.03
C CYS A 237 -10.41 -14.73 -1.17
N MET A 238 -9.18 -15.23 -1.16
CA MET A 238 -8.84 -16.43 -0.38
C MET A 238 -8.52 -16.06 1.07
N ARG A 239 -9.07 -16.80 2.03
CA ARG A 239 -8.54 -16.79 3.41
C ARG A 239 -7.07 -17.15 3.38
N ALA A 240 -6.24 -16.35 4.03
CA ALA A 240 -4.81 -16.56 4.03
C ALA A 240 -4.20 -16.25 5.40
N ARG A 241 -3.15 -16.98 5.74
CA ARG A 241 -2.27 -16.65 6.85
C ARG A 241 -1.08 -15.88 6.30
N LYS A 242 -0.98 -14.60 6.64
CA LYS A 242 0.27 -13.86 6.50
C LYS A 242 1.01 -13.98 7.81
N VAL A 243 1.92 -14.95 7.87
CA VAL A 243 2.88 -15.05 8.96
C VAL A 243 3.70 -13.75 8.89
N HIS A 244 3.63 -12.93 9.93
CA HIS A 244 4.65 -11.92 10.11
C HIS A 244 5.96 -12.68 10.21
N PRO A 245 6.97 -12.38 9.36
CA PRO A 245 8.25 -13.06 9.43
C PRO A 245 8.64 -13.12 10.90
N ALA A 246 8.89 -14.33 11.42
CA ALA A 246 9.38 -14.45 12.78
C ALA A 246 10.60 -13.52 12.84
N PRO A 247 10.62 -12.52 13.75
CA PRO A 247 11.73 -11.59 13.80
C PRO A 247 12.98 -12.45 13.97
N SER A 248 13.82 -12.54 12.94
CA SER A 248 15.05 -13.30 13.10
C SER A 248 15.81 -12.65 14.25
N THR A 249 16.48 -13.44 15.07
CA THR A 249 17.13 -12.96 16.29
C THR A 249 18.21 -11.89 16.01
N ASP A 250 18.66 -11.78 14.75
CA ASP A 250 19.54 -10.72 14.24
C ASP A 250 18.78 -9.54 13.58
N GLU A 251 17.49 -9.74 13.23
CA GLU A 251 16.58 -8.71 12.74
C GLU A 251 15.97 -7.85 13.84
N LEU A 252 15.90 -8.24 15.12
CA LEU A 252 15.42 -7.30 16.14
C LEU A 252 16.29 -6.03 16.18
N SER A 253 17.59 -6.16 15.89
CA SER A 253 18.53 -5.06 15.69
C SER A 253 18.32 -4.30 14.38
N ARG A 254 17.75 -4.93 13.33
CA ARG A 254 17.52 -4.35 11.99
C ARG A 254 16.08 -3.88 11.73
N VAL A 255 15.09 -4.39 12.47
CA VAL A 255 13.66 -4.08 12.37
C VAL A 255 13.37 -2.71 12.96
N PHE A 256 14.20 -2.28 13.93
CA PHE A 256 14.21 -0.90 14.38
C PHE A 256 15.08 0.00 13.49
N ALA A 257 16.08 -0.54 12.80
CA ALA A 257 16.90 0.22 11.86
C ALA A 257 16.06 0.62 10.63
N ILE A 258 15.46 1.81 10.70
CA ILE A 258 14.75 2.40 9.58
C ILE A 258 15.72 2.41 8.38
N PRO A 259 15.32 1.83 7.24
CA PRO A 259 16.21 1.61 6.12
C PRO A 259 16.80 2.95 5.65
N PRO A 260 18.09 2.98 5.26
CA PRO A 260 18.74 4.19 4.77
C PRO A 260 17.89 4.84 3.68
N ARG A 261 17.73 6.17 3.79
CA ARG A 261 16.99 6.96 2.82
C ARG A 261 17.97 7.43 1.76
N HIS A 262 17.74 6.99 0.54
CA HIS A 262 18.50 7.43 -0.62
C HIS A 262 17.88 8.68 -1.22
N GLY A 263 18.71 9.61 -1.68
CA GLY A 263 18.24 10.87 -2.23
C GLY A 263 19.37 11.76 -2.72
N TYR A 264 19.07 13.05 -2.82
CA TYR A 264 20.01 14.07 -3.29
C TYR A 264 20.06 15.24 -2.31
N VAL A 265 21.22 15.85 -2.12
CA VAL A 265 21.40 17.04 -1.28
C VAL A 265 21.80 18.25 -2.11
N CYS A 266 21.05 19.34 -1.97
CA CYS A 266 21.36 20.63 -2.56
C CYS A 266 21.39 21.70 -1.46
N LYS A 267 22.55 22.35 -1.22
CA LYS A 267 22.68 23.42 -0.21
C LYS A 267 22.03 23.05 1.15
N GLY A 268 22.30 21.83 1.63
CA GLY A 268 21.79 21.31 2.90
C GLY A 268 20.34 20.81 2.90
N ILE A 269 19.64 20.83 1.76
CA ILE A 269 18.28 20.30 1.62
C ILE A 269 18.33 18.89 1.03
N PHE A 270 17.77 17.92 1.74
CA PHE A 270 17.67 16.53 1.30
C PHE A 270 16.36 16.25 0.53
N PHE A 271 16.48 15.67 -0.65
CA PHE A 271 15.40 15.27 -1.53
C PHE A 271 15.27 13.75 -1.58
N ASP A 272 14.23 13.22 -0.94
CA ASP A 272 13.99 11.79 -0.79
C ASP A 272 13.53 11.11 -2.09
N ASN A 273 14.15 9.98 -2.45
CA ASN A 273 13.83 9.24 -3.66
C ASN A 273 12.35 8.82 -3.77
N GLN A 274 11.67 8.48 -2.68
CA GLN A 274 10.24 8.13 -2.72
C GLN A 274 9.40 9.34 -3.15
N LYS A 275 9.72 10.53 -2.64
CA LYS A 275 9.02 11.77 -3.04
C LYS A 275 9.36 12.15 -4.48
N LEU A 276 10.62 11.96 -4.90
CA LEU A 276 11.04 12.20 -6.28
C LEU A 276 10.37 11.24 -7.27
N GLN A 277 10.11 9.97 -6.89
CA GLN A 277 9.35 9.02 -7.72
C GLN A 277 7.92 9.49 -7.95
N LEU A 278 7.24 9.96 -6.91
CA LEU A 278 5.90 10.56 -7.06
C LEU A 278 5.93 11.79 -7.97
N ALA A 279 6.99 12.60 -7.86
CA ALA A 279 7.16 13.75 -8.72
C ALA A 279 7.41 13.37 -10.19
N SER A 280 8.21 12.34 -10.43
CA SER A 280 8.44 11.80 -11.78
C SER A 280 7.15 11.27 -12.42
N GLN A 281 6.36 10.50 -11.68
CA GLN A 281 5.06 10.01 -12.16
C GLN A 281 4.11 11.15 -12.53
N LEU A 282 4.12 12.25 -11.78
CA LEU A 282 3.33 13.44 -12.13
C LEU A 282 3.86 14.14 -13.38
N ALA A 283 5.18 14.22 -13.54
CA ALA A 283 5.81 14.74 -14.75
C ALA A 283 5.40 13.92 -15.98
N GLN A 284 5.43 12.58 -15.89
CA GLN A 284 5.04 11.66 -16.95
C GLN A 284 3.56 11.85 -17.34
N LYS A 285 2.66 11.84 -16.36
CA LYS A 285 1.23 12.10 -16.60
C LYS A 285 1.00 13.46 -17.25
N THR A 286 1.78 14.46 -16.84
CA THR A 286 1.67 15.82 -17.40
C THR A 286 2.18 15.88 -18.84
N GLY A 287 3.31 15.24 -19.15
CA GLY A 287 3.84 15.17 -20.51
C GLY A 287 2.93 14.42 -21.50
N ALA A 288 2.19 13.42 -21.02
CA ALA A 288 1.20 12.70 -21.83
C ALA A 288 -0.03 13.57 -22.19
N THR A 289 -0.35 14.58 -21.36
CA THR A 289 -1.42 15.53 -21.71
C THR A 289 -0.88 16.49 -22.78
N LYS A 290 -1.34 16.40 -24.03
CA LYS A 290 -0.97 17.27 -25.17
C LYS A 290 -1.27 18.78 -24.99
N ARG A 291 -1.60 19.22 -23.77
CA ARG A 291 -1.75 20.64 -23.46
C ARG A 291 -0.36 21.29 -23.44
N LEU A 292 -0.23 22.44 -24.10
CA LEU A 292 0.97 23.26 -24.07
C LEU A 292 1.27 23.71 -22.63
N LYS A 293 1.96 22.87 -21.87
CA LYS A 293 2.44 23.18 -20.52
C LYS A 293 3.92 23.51 -20.59
N LYS A 294 4.35 24.47 -19.77
CA LYS A 294 5.75 24.88 -19.62
C LYS A 294 6.67 23.74 -19.13
N PHE A 295 6.11 22.67 -18.59
CA PHE A 295 6.83 21.52 -18.04
C PHE A 295 6.12 20.20 -18.37
N PRO A 296 6.84 19.07 -18.47
CA PRO A 296 8.31 18.94 -18.37
C PRO A 296 9.04 19.70 -19.47
N LYS A 297 10.18 20.34 -19.15
CA LYS A 297 10.94 21.16 -20.11
C LYS A 297 12.10 20.34 -20.64
N PHE A 298 12.17 20.16 -21.96
CA PHE A 298 13.35 19.58 -22.61
C PHE A 298 14.60 20.41 -22.33
N TYR A 299 15.71 19.75 -22.05
CA TYR A 299 16.98 20.38 -21.76
C TYR A 299 18.13 19.59 -22.37
N GLU A 300 18.97 20.30 -23.10
CA GLU A 300 20.18 19.79 -23.73
C GLU A 300 21.28 20.82 -23.48
N GLY A 301 22.23 20.47 -22.61
CA GLY A 301 23.26 21.40 -22.16
C GLY A 301 23.98 20.95 -20.89
N ALA A 302 25.07 21.62 -20.57
CA ALA A 302 25.84 21.39 -19.36
C ALA A 302 24.98 21.66 -18.11
N PRO A 303 25.02 20.79 -17.07
CA PRO A 303 26.06 19.82 -16.77
C PRO A 303 25.74 18.39 -17.24
N PHE A 304 24.74 18.19 -18.10
CA PHE A 304 24.30 16.86 -18.49
C PHE A 304 24.81 16.49 -19.89
N ASN A 305 25.49 15.34 -19.99
CA ASN A 305 26.04 14.86 -21.27
C ASN A 305 25.00 14.22 -22.20
N SER A 306 23.71 14.28 -21.85
CA SER A 306 22.63 13.71 -22.66
C SER A 306 21.36 14.56 -22.50
N PRO A 307 20.50 14.62 -23.54
CA PRO A 307 19.19 15.24 -23.43
C PRO A 307 18.40 14.71 -22.24
N CYS A 308 17.67 15.60 -21.56
CA CYS A 308 16.89 15.27 -20.39
C CYS A 308 15.64 16.15 -20.28
N LEU A 309 14.77 15.82 -19.33
CA LEU A 309 13.58 16.59 -18.98
C LEU A 309 13.77 17.22 -17.61
N LEU A 310 13.49 18.51 -17.49
CA LEU A 310 13.50 19.24 -16.23
C LEU A 310 12.07 19.39 -15.70
N TRP A 311 11.86 18.97 -14.46
CA TRP A 311 10.59 19.08 -13.75
C TRP A 311 10.74 19.90 -12.47
N PRO A 312 9.95 20.95 -12.24
CA PRO A 312 10.08 21.77 -11.03
C PRO A 312 9.63 21.01 -9.79
N ILE A 313 10.45 21.06 -8.73
CA ILE A 313 10.14 20.47 -7.43
C ILE A 313 10.29 21.52 -6.32
N LYS A 314 9.46 21.39 -5.28
CA LYS A 314 9.56 22.18 -4.05
C LYS A 314 10.73 21.68 -3.20
N THR A 315 11.09 22.42 -2.15
CA THR A 315 12.15 22.06 -1.19
C THR A 315 11.92 20.72 -0.49
N ASN A 316 10.68 20.22 -0.43
CA ASN A 316 10.36 18.89 0.10
C ASN A 316 10.43 17.76 -0.93
N GLY A 317 10.82 18.04 -2.17
CA GLY A 317 10.81 17.08 -3.27
C GLY A 317 9.44 16.83 -3.90
N GLU A 318 8.37 17.45 -3.38
CA GLU A 318 7.06 17.34 -4.04
C GLU A 318 7.03 18.13 -5.35
N SER A 319 6.18 17.65 -6.26
CA SER A 319 5.94 18.36 -7.51
C SER A 319 5.34 19.74 -7.31
N TYR A 320 5.78 20.63 -8.18
CA TYR A 320 5.19 21.94 -8.33
C TYR A 320 3.77 21.88 -8.91
N ARG A 321 2.82 22.66 -8.36
CA ARG A 321 1.44 22.73 -8.89
C ARG A 321 1.04 24.14 -9.33
N THR A 322 1.39 25.20 -8.59
CA THR A 322 0.92 26.58 -8.82
C THR A 322 1.90 27.63 -8.29
N GLY A 323 2.08 28.74 -9.05
CA GLY A 323 2.88 29.94 -8.71
C GLY A 323 4.17 30.14 -9.55
N GLY A 324 5.16 30.83 -8.97
CA GLY A 324 6.55 30.90 -9.47
C GLY A 324 7.36 29.60 -9.24
N ALA A 325 7.97 29.06 -10.30
CA ALA A 325 8.76 27.83 -10.24
C ALA A 325 9.89 27.95 -9.22
N SER A 326 10.01 26.94 -8.34
CA SER A 326 11.13 26.77 -7.41
C SER A 326 12.49 26.85 -8.12
N LYS A 327 13.60 27.03 -7.39
CA LYS A 327 14.96 26.90 -7.97
C LYS A 327 15.40 25.46 -8.18
N TYR A 328 14.71 24.48 -7.59
CA TYR A 328 15.06 23.06 -7.70
C TYR A 328 14.35 22.37 -8.87
N ARG A 329 15.06 21.49 -9.56
CA ARG A 329 14.61 20.71 -10.72
C ARG A 329 14.89 19.23 -10.46
N LEU A 330 13.88 18.40 -10.64
CA LEU A 330 14.05 16.97 -10.86
C LEU A 330 14.48 16.77 -12.31
N VAL A 331 15.62 16.11 -12.51
CA VAL A 331 16.18 15.80 -13.82
C VAL A 331 15.78 14.39 -14.18
N LEU A 332 15.08 14.24 -15.29
CA LEU A 332 14.53 12.98 -15.76
C LEU A 332 15.14 12.60 -17.10
N THR A 333 15.26 11.31 -17.38
CA THR A 333 15.49 10.82 -18.75
C THR A 333 14.27 11.13 -19.63
N LEU A 334 14.39 10.93 -20.95
CA LEU A 334 13.25 11.08 -21.86
C LEU A 334 12.12 10.09 -21.56
N ASP A 335 12.44 8.95 -20.93
CA ASP A 335 11.49 7.94 -20.46
C ASP A 335 11.00 8.20 -19.02
N PHE A 336 11.19 9.41 -18.50
CA PHE A 336 10.77 9.81 -17.15
C PHE A 336 11.43 9.00 -16.01
N GLN A 337 12.62 8.42 -16.22
CA GLN A 337 13.39 7.84 -15.13
C GLN A 337 14.17 8.92 -14.39
N ILE A 338 14.30 8.81 -13.06
CA ILE A 338 15.03 9.80 -12.25
C ILE A 338 16.52 9.70 -12.55
N LYS A 339 17.11 10.79 -13.05
CA LYS A 339 18.56 10.89 -13.29
C LYS A 339 19.27 11.54 -12.09
N CYS A 340 18.78 12.70 -11.64
CA CYS A 340 19.25 13.36 -10.42
C CYS A 340 18.32 14.52 -10.00
N VAL A 341 18.70 15.25 -8.95
CA VAL A 341 18.18 16.59 -8.65
C VAL A 341 19.21 17.62 -9.06
N ALA A 342 18.75 18.77 -9.53
CA ALA A 342 19.60 19.92 -9.85
C ALA A 342 18.98 21.22 -9.31
N MET A 343 19.81 22.23 -9.13
CA MET A 343 19.42 23.56 -8.69
C MET A 343 19.80 24.59 -9.74
N VAL A 344 18.89 25.52 -10.01
CA VAL A 344 19.14 26.69 -10.84
C VAL A 344 19.74 27.78 -9.93
N SER A 345 20.99 28.17 -10.18
CA SER A 345 21.70 29.27 -9.51
C SER A 345 22.35 30.13 -10.59
N ASP A 346 22.07 31.43 -10.59
CA ASP A 346 22.70 32.39 -11.50
C ASP A 346 22.57 31.96 -12.97
N GLU A 347 21.35 31.53 -13.33
CA GLU A 347 20.97 30.99 -14.64
C GLU A 347 21.67 29.68 -15.07
N LYS A 348 22.60 29.17 -14.25
CA LYS A 348 23.26 27.88 -14.46
C LYS A 348 22.53 26.78 -13.71
N ILE A 349 22.57 25.58 -14.29
CA ILE A 349 22.06 24.37 -13.63
C ILE A 349 23.24 23.66 -12.97
N VAL A 350 23.13 23.43 -11.67
CA VAL A 350 24.14 22.73 -10.87
C VAL A 350 23.53 21.43 -10.36
N PRO A 351 24.14 20.26 -10.63
CA PRO A 351 23.61 18.98 -10.15
C PRO A 351 23.82 18.88 -8.64
N CYS A 352 22.89 18.24 -7.97
CA CYS A 352 22.96 17.98 -6.54
C CYS A 352 23.67 16.66 -6.26
N GLU A 353 24.30 16.57 -5.09
CA GLU A 353 25.05 15.39 -4.69
C GLU A 353 24.11 14.25 -4.34
N SER A 354 24.35 13.06 -4.91
CA SER A 354 23.63 11.84 -4.52
C SER A 354 24.16 11.36 -3.18
N THR A 355 23.28 11.10 -2.21
CA THR A 355 23.69 10.64 -0.90
C THR A 355 22.72 9.61 -0.32
N SER A 356 23.20 8.89 0.68
CA SER A 356 22.42 7.96 1.49
C SER A 356 22.49 8.43 2.93
N ILE A 357 21.36 8.88 3.48
CA ILE A 357 21.28 9.25 4.90
C ILE A 357 20.74 8.05 5.68
N SER A 358 21.27 7.81 6.88
CA SER A 358 20.69 6.85 7.81
C SER A 358 19.21 7.19 7.98
N GLY A 359 18.33 6.26 7.61
CA GLY A 359 16.92 6.55 7.51
C GLY A 359 16.33 6.71 8.89
N GLY A 360 15.49 7.73 9.07
CA GLY A 360 14.68 7.88 10.27
C GLY A 360 15.28 8.74 11.37
N TYR A 361 14.42 9.03 12.35
CA TYR A 361 14.75 9.73 13.58
C TYR A 361 15.42 8.73 14.53
N GLN A 362 16.62 8.25 14.18
CA GLN A 362 17.30 7.11 14.83
C GLN A 362 17.91 7.47 16.19
N ASP A 363 17.18 8.21 17.00
CA ASP A 363 17.50 8.36 18.40
C ASP A 363 16.59 7.42 19.18
N TYR A 364 17.06 6.19 19.39
CA TYR A 364 16.35 5.19 20.21
C TYR A 364 16.37 5.53 21.69
N ASN A 365 17.12 6.56 22.07
CA ASN A 365 17.17 7.02 23.44
C ASN A 365 15.83 7.67 23.80
N SER A 366 15.34 7.31 24.98
CA SER A 366 14.37 8.16 25.64
C SER A 366 15.14 9.28 26.37
N TYR A 367 14.52 10.45 26.51
CA TYR A 367 15.16 11.60 27.16
C TYR A 367 14.38 12.01 28.39
N ARG A 368 15.09 12.17 29.50
CA ARG A 368 14.55 12.72 30.74
C ARG A 368 14.90 14.20 30.85
N CYS A 369 13.86 15.02 30.87
CA CYS A 369 13.93 16.47 31.07
C CYS A 369 13.24 16.80 32.39
N PHE A 370 14.01 16.93 33.47
CA PHE A 370 13.49 16.99 34.84
C PHE A 370 12.63 15.76 35.18
N PHE A 371 11.33 15.95 35.37
CA PHE A 371 10.37 14.90 35.70
C PHE A 371 9.71 14.28 34.46
N ASP A 372 9.81 14.92 33.31
CA ASP A 372 9.22 14.44 32.06
C ASP A 372 10.17 13.48 31.35
N VAL A 373 9.64 12.35 30.88
CA VAL A 373 10.37 11.39 30.03
C VAL A 373 9.72 11.38 28.65
N PHE A 374 10.52 11.63 27.62
CA PHE A 374 10.09 11.56 26.22
C PHE A 374 10.57 10.26 25.61
N SER A 375 9.62 9.44 25.13
CA SER A 375 9.97 8.21 24.43
C SER A 375 10.52 8.51 23.04
N HIS A 376 11.32 7.59 22.50
CA HIS A 376 11.83 7.71 21.13
C HIS A 376 10.71 7.90 20.09
N GLU A 377 9.56 7.24 20.28
CA GLU A 377 8.37 7.37 19.42
C GLU A 377 7.79 8.79 19.43
N GLU A 378 7.70 9.41 20.61
CA GLU A 378 7.22 10.78 20.76
C GLU A 378 8.16 11.77 20.07
N LEU A 379 9.47 11.57 20.22
CA LEU A 379 10.50 12.41 19.62
C LEU A 379 10.54 12.25 18.10
N ALA A 380 10.46 11.02 17.59
CA ALA A 380 10.38 10.72 16.17
C ALA A 380 9.15 11.37 15.53
N SER A 381 7.98 11.27 16.17
CA SER A 381 6.76 11.92 15.70
C SER A 381 6.90 13.45 15.68
N ALA A 382 7.49 14.04 16.72
CA ALA A 382 7.73 15.48 16.78
C ALA A 382 8.71 15.95 15.70
N ALA A 383 9.77 15.18 15.46
CA ALA A 383 10.76 15.44 14.43
C ALA A 383 10.13 15.39 13.03
N GLU A 384 9.22 14.45 12.78
CA GLU A 384 8.45 14.37 11.53
C GLU A 384 7.59 15.61 11.29
N ILE A 385 6.90 16.06 12.32
CA ILE A 385 6.10 17.28 12.24
C ILE A 385 7.00 18.50 11.99
N ALA A 386 8.12 18.60 12.70
CA ALA A 386 9.09 19.68 12.55
C ALA A 386 9.62 19.75 11.11
N CYS A 387 10.04 18.60 10.58
CA CYS A 387 10.58 18.47 9.23
C CYS A 387 9.58 18.80 8.14
N ASN A 388 8.33 18.35 8.30
CA ASN A 388 7.27 18.72 7.37
C ASN A 388 6.95 20.23 7.42
N LYS A 389 7.17 20.89 8.57
CA LYS A 389 6.98 22.34 8.73
C LYS A 389 8.12 23.18 8.17
N MET A 390 9.36 22.69 8.13
CA MET A 390 10.51 23.40 7.51
C MET A 390 10.25 23.81 6.06
N VAL A 391 9.35 23.10 5.40
CA VAL A 391 9.00 23.28 3.99
C VAL A 391 8.03 24.45 3.79
N GLN A 392 7.28 24.82 4.83
CA GLN A 392 6.24 25.84 4.72
C GLN A 392 6.86 27.25 4.75
N PRO A 393 6.39 28.18 3.91
CA PRO A 393 6.93 29.53 3.86
C PRO A 393 6.75 30.25 5.20
N GLN A 394 7.87 30.51 5.89
CA GLN A 394 8.27 31.42 7.00
C GLN A 394 7.24 32.04 7.98
N LYS A 395 5.93 31.75 7.91
CA LYS A 395 4.94 32.26 8.85
C LYS A 395 4.91 31.48 10.18
N LEU A 396 5.67 30.39 10.30
CA LEU A 396 5.70 29.56 11.48
C LEU A 396 6.90 29.90 12.36
N ALA A 397 6.68 30.02 13.67
CA ALA A 397 7.73 30.25 14.66
C ALA A 397 8.71 29.07 14.82
N TYR A 398 8.35 27.88 14.31
CA TYR A 398 9.12 26.65 14.46
C TYR A 398 9.02 25.74 13.22
N PRO A 399 10.04 24.91 12.97
CA PRO A 399 11.32 24.87 13.68
C PRO A 399 12.18 26.11 13.41
N THR A 400 13.03 26.50 14.37
CA THR A 400 13.85 27.73 14.31
C THR A 400 15.35 27.40 14.49
N PRO A 401 16.28 28.13 13.86
CA PRO A 401 17.72 27.90 14.04
C PRO A 401 18.18 27.92 15.50
N TYR A 402 19.13 27.05 15.82
CA TYR A 402 19.73 26.93 17.16
C TYR A 402 21.26 26.93 17.07
N GLN A 403 21.89 27.80 17.87
CA GLN A 403 23.34 28.02 17.89
C GLN A 403 24.00 27.68 19.24
N GLY A 404 23.29 26.97 20.14
CA GLY A 404 23.80 26.66 21.48
C GLY A 404 24.71 25.43 21.49
N PHE A 405 24.34 24.41 22.27
CA PHE A 405 25.18 23.24 22.46
C PHE A 405 25.48 22.52 21.15
N LYS A 406 26.69 21.94 21.07
CA LYS A 406 27.05 20.94 20.07
C LYS A 406 26.57 19.56 20.50
N PHE A 407 26.16 18.76 19.53
CA PHE A 407 25.71 17.39 19.67
C PHE A 407 26.59 16.46 18.83
N ASP A 408 26.45 15.15 19.02
CA ASP A 408 27.26 14.15 18.32
C ASP A 408 26.95 14.08 16.82
N ILE A 409 25.78 14.58 16.42
CA ILE A 409 25.38 14.73 15.03
C ILE A 409 25.76 16.13 14.53
N GLU A 410 26.28 16.20 13.30
CA GLU A 410 26.69 17.46 12.69
C GLU A 410 25.50 18.41 12.45
N GLY A 411 25.72 19.70 12.74
CA GLY A 411 24.77 20.79 12.49
C GLY A 411 24.72 21.22 11.02
N PRO A 412 23.98 22.29 10.68
CA PRO A 412 23.34 23.25 11.59
C PRO A 412 22.07 22.70 12.26
N TYR A 413 21.78 23.18 13.47
CA TYR A 413 20.67 22.70 14.27
C TYR A 413 19.44 23.61 14.19
N LEU A 414 18.29 22.99 14.39
CA LEU A 414 16.98 23.60 14.53
C LEU A 414 16.32 23.07 15.80
N ILE A 415 15.52 23.89 16.46
CA ILE A 415 14.72 23.47 17.61
C ILE A 415 13.22 23.47 17.30
N TYR A 416 12.49 22.52 17.89
CA TYR A 416 11.05 22.37 17.76
C TYR A 416 10.40 22.05 19.12
N PRO A 417 9.26 22.66 19.49
CA PRO A 417 8.64 22.42 20.79
C PRO A 417 8.07 21.00 20.91
N ILE A 418 8.33 20.37 22.07
CA ILE A 418 7.76 19.06 22.45
C ILE A 418 7.06 19.14 23.79
N LYS A 419 6.06 18.27 24.00
CA LYS A 419 5.22 18.25 25.21
C LYS A 419 4.73 16.84 25.50
N LYS A 420 4.67 16.47 26.78
CA LYS A 420 4.08 15.20 27.21
C LYS A 420 2.56 15.21 27.13
N ASN A 421 1.94 16.38 27.39
CA ASN A 421 0.49 16.55 27.35
C ASN A 421 0.05 17.49 26.23
N ARG A 422 -0.90 17.05 25.39
CA ARG A 422 -1.32 17.75 24.16
C ARG A 422 -2.23 18.96 24.40
N PHE A 423 -2.71 19.19 25.62
CA PHE A 423 -3.80 20.14 25.91
C PHE A 423 -3.39 21.59 26.23
N THR A 424 -2.10 21.95 26.23
CA THR A 424 -1.67 23.32 26.56
C THR A 424 -1.37 24.15 25.32
N PHE A 425 -1.82 25.42 25.28
CA PHE A 425 -1.60 26.33 24.15
C PHE A 425 -0.17 26.89 24.06
N TYR A 426 0.59 26.94 25.16
CA TYR A 426 1.95 27.50 25.20
C TYR A 426 3.00 26.52 24.66
N SER A 427 4.09 26.97 24.05
CA SER A 427 5.11 26.10 23.41
C SER A 427 5.84 25.11 24.34
N GLY A 428 5.55 25.08 25.65
CA GLY A 428 6.24 24.24 26.63
C GLY A 428 7.67 24.70 26.90
N GLN A 429 8.34 24.08 27.88
CA GLN A 429 9.74 24.35 28.21
C GLN A 429 10.72 23.46 27.44
N HIS A 430 10.25 22.35 26.89
CA HIS A 430 11.09 21.35 26.23
C HIS A 430 11.20 21.60 24.73
N ARG A 431 12.37 21.35 24.16
CA ARG A 431 12.67 21.50 22.74
C ARG A 431 13.38 20.26 22.23
N LEU A 432 12.86 19.69 21.15
CA LEU A 432 13.57 18.74 20.32
C LEU A 432 14.60 19.49 19.48
N VAL A 433 15.83 18.98 19.39
CA VAL A 433 16.87 19.46 18.48
C VAL A 433 16.97 18.52 17.29
N ILE A 434 16.85 19.06 16.08
CA ILE A 434 17.07 18.33 14.83
C ILE A 434 18.10 19.06 13.97
N ASN A 435 18.79 18.37 13.07
CA ASN A 435 19.58 19.02 12.03
C ASN A 435 18.76 19.26 10.75
N THR A 436 19.36 19.89 9.73
CA THR A 436 18.66 20.21 8.47
C THR A 436 18.33 18.99 7.61
N VAL A 437 18.91 17.83 7.92
CA VAL A 437 18.57 16.54 7.29
C VAL A 437 17.60 15.71 8.15
N CYS A 438 16.95 16.34 9.14
CA CYS A 438 15.90 15.74 9.95
C CYS A 438 16.35 14.61 10.89
N GLN A 439 17.62 14.60 11.29
CA GLN A 439 18.10 13.71 12.34
C GLN A 439 17.89 14.36 13.71
N ILE A 440 17.46 13.57 14.69
CA ILE A 440 17.37 14.03 16.09
C ILE A 440 18.78 14.13 16.64
N ALA A 441 19.18 15.33 17.06
CA ALA A 441 20.46 15.59 17.68
C ALA A 441 20.40 15.48 19.23
N GLY A 442 19.21 15.68 19.80
CA GLY A 442 18.96 15.54 21.24
C GLY A 442 17.74 16.32 21.72
N VAL A 443 17.60 16.45 23.04
CA VAL A 443 16.50 17.19 23.67
C VAL A 443 17.04 18.22 24.65
N LEU A 444 16.43 19.41 24.64
CA LEU A 444 16.73 20.52 25.53
C LEU A 444 15.52 20.83 26.41
N THR A 445 15.79 21.38 27.59
CA THR A 445 14.77 22.00 28.44
C THR A 445 15.26 23.34 28.95
N VAL A 446 14.34 24.23 29.34
CA VAL A 446 14.68 25.54 29.91
C VAL A 446 14.84 25.39 31.42
N ASP A 447 16.01 25.74 31.94
CA ASP A 447 16.24 25.78 33.38
C ASP A 447 15.31 26.82 34.04
N PRO A 448 14.56 26.45 35.10
CA PRO A 448 13.57 27.36 35.70
C PRO A 448 14.21 28.54 36.43
N LYS A 449 15.46 28.42 36.89
CA LYS A 449 16.20 29.46 37.61
C LYS A 449 16.92 30.40 36.65
N THR A 450 17.69 29.86 35.71
CA THR A 450 18.53 30.69 34.81
C THR A 450 17.79 31.13 33.55
N ARG A 451 16.70 30.45 33.18
CA ARG A 451 15.98 30.60 31.91
C ARG A 451 16.81 30.23 30.68
N GLU A 452 17.94 29.55 30.86
CA GLU A 452 18.80 29.08 29.76
C GLU A 452 18.42 27.66 29.35
N PHE A 453 18.78 27.27 28.13
CA PHE A 453 18.64 25.87 27.71
C PHE A 453 19.70 24.99 28.40
N ILE A 454 19.28 23.83 28.87
CA ILE A 454 20.14 22.75 29.36
C ILE A 454 19.82 21.46 28.60
N LYS A 455 20.81 20.57 28.46
CA LYS A 455 20.62 19.25 27.82
C LYS A 455 19.81 18.34 28.74
N CYS A 456 18.82 17.65 28.18
CA CYS A 456 18.16 16.55 28.87
C CYS A 456 19.06 15.31 28.89
N SER A 457 18.95 14.49 29.93
CA SER A 457 19.76 13.27 30.05
C SER A 457 19.13 12.14 29.24
N VAL A 458 19.98 11.31 28.62
CA VAL A 458 19.55 10.05 28.00
C VAL A 458 19.12 9.08 29.09
N GLU A 459 17.89 8.60 29.00
CA GLU A 459 17.32 7.56 29.85
C GLU A 459 17.84 6.21 29.36
N ARG A 460 18.69 5.55 30.16
CA ARG A 460 19.12 4.18 29.86
C ARG A 460 18.02 3.21 30.31
N PRO A 461 17.69 2.16 29.53
CA PRO A 461 16.84 1.10 30.04
C PRO A 461 17.50 0.56 31.32
N GLU A 462 16.74 0.51 32.41
CA GLU A 462 17.17 -0.24 33.59
C GLU A 462 17.42 -1.69 33.12
N VAL A 463 18.66 -2.15 33.28
CA VAL A 463 19.00 -3.54 32.99
C VAL A 463 18.51 -4.34 34.19
N TRP A 464 17.35 -4.97 34.03
CA TRP A 464 16.74 -5.86 35.04
C TRP A 464 17.35 -7.25 34.99
#